data_AF-A0A2W2EZD4-F1
#
_entry.id   AF-A0A2W2EZD4-F1
#
_cell.length_a   1.000
_cell.length_b   1.000
_cell.length_c   1.000
_cell.angle_alpha   90.00
_cell.angle_beta   90.00
_cell.angle_gamma   90.00
#
_symmetry.space_group_name_H-M   'P 1'
#
loop_
_entity.id
_entity.type
_entity.pdbx_description
1 polymer ?
#
loop_
_entity_poly.entity_id
_entity_poly.type
_entity_poly.pdbx_seq_one_letter_code
_entity_poly.pdbx_strand_id
1 'polypeptide(L)'
;MRRPEARRLVELVDVRLDGNGDGLLAGWFEAEVHAGGEPLRARMRFPPGSPQRPPTPDQLRRKVEDCVAGTTIDPGSIGWASAAQVLRRIDPH
;
A
#
# COMPACT_ATOMS: atom_id res chain seq x y z
N MET A 1 -8.78 -7.09 -12.60
CA MET A 1 -9.32 -5.71 -12.55
C MET A 1 -10.30 -5.53 -13.71
N ARG A 2 -11.54 -5.05 -13.49
CA ARG A 2 -12.65 -5.08 -14.49
C ARG A 2 -13.09 -3.69 -15.03
N ARG A 3 -12.48 -2.60 -14.58
CA ARG A 3 -12.86 -1.23 -14.97
C ARG A 3 -12.19 -0.86 -16.30
N PRO A 4 -12.94 -0.56 -17.39
CA PRO A 4 -12.36 -0.26 -18.70
C PRO A 4 -11.36 0.90 -18.69
N GLU A 5 -11.66 1.97 -17.96
CA GLU A 5 -10.84 3.17 -17.88
C GLU A 5 -9.47 2.87 -17.26
N ALA A 6 -9.46 2.06 -16.21
CA ALA A 6 -8.23 1.68 -15.54
C ALA A 6 -7.41 0.68 -16.40
N ARG A 7 -8.06 -0.10 -17.29
CA ARG A 7 -7.33 -0.98 -18.23
C ARG A 7 -6.60 -0.16 -19.28
N ARG A 8 -7.30 0.83 -19.85
CA ARG A 8 -6.71 1.78 -20.80
C ARG A 8 -5.48 2.48 -20.24
N LEU A 9 -5.49 2.87 -18.96
CA LEU A 9 -4.33 3.50 -18.32
C LEU A 9 -3.16 2.52 -18.16
N VAL A 10 -3.42 1.26 -17.80
CA VAL A 10 -2.37 0.24 -17.66
C VAL A 10 -1.68 -0.05 -19.01
N GLU A 11 -2.43 -0.04 -20.10
CA GLU A 11 -1.90 -0.24 -21.46
C GLU A 11 -0.92 0.86 -21.91
N LEU A 12 -0.88 2.01 -21.21
CA LEU A 12 0.02 3.12 -21.48
C LEU A 12 1.30 3.10 -20.63
N VAL A 13 1.43 2.16 -19.69
CA VAL A 13 2.56 2.10 -18.76
C VAL A 13 3.75 1.41 -19.41
N ASP A 14 4.86 2.13 -19.56
CA ASP A 14 6.20 1.57 -19.82
C ASP A 14 6.91 1.34 -18.47
N VAL A 15 7.56 0.18 -18.31
CA VAL A 15 8.28 -0.17 -17.08
C VAL A 15 9.75 -0.36 -17.38
N ARG A 16 10.59 0.41 -16.70
CA ARG A 16 12.06 0.29 -16.78
C ARG A 16 12.60 -0.11 -15.42
N LEU A 17 13.46 -1.12 -15.42
CA LEU A 17 14.17 -1.57 -14.23
C LEU A 17 15.59 -1.03 -14.30
N ASP A 18 16.01 -0.31 -13.26
CA ASP A 18 17.35 0.27 -13.15
C ASP A 18 18.02 -0.21 -11.85
N GLY A 19 19.17 -0.87 -12.00
CA GLY A 19 19.94 -1.47 -10.92
C GLY A 19 19.29 -2.70 -10.25
N ASN A 20 20.13 -3.53 -9.61
CA ASN A 20 19.67 -4.57 -8.68
C ASN A 20 19.65 -3.96 -7.27
N GLY A 21 18.48 -3.89 -6.65
CA GLY A 21 18.39 -3.56 -5.22
C GLY A 21 18.75 -4.75 -4.35
N ASP A 22 19.32 -4.51 -3.16
CA ASP A 22 19.70 -5.54 -2.18
C ASP A 22 18.49 -6.25 -1.51
N GLY A 23 17.27 -6.10 -2.05
CA GLY A 23 16.04 -6.70 -1.55
C GLY A 23 14.75 -5.98 -1.98
N LEU A 24 13.59 -6.56 -1.60
CA LEU A 24 12.24 -6.10 -2.01
C LEU A 24 11.92 -4.64 -1.65
N LEU A 25 12.48 -4.13 -0.55
CA LEU A 25 12.26 -2.77 -0.06
C LEU A 25 13.45 -1.84 -0.33
N ALA A 26 14.43 -2.29 -1.12
CA ALA A 26 15.58 -1.48 -1.51
C ALA A 26 15.26 -0.67 -2.79
N GLY A 27 15.91 0.49 -2.92
CA GLY A 27 15.85 1.29 -4.15
C GLY A 27 14.88 2.46 -4.12
N TRP A 28 14.50 2.90 -5.33
CA TRP A 28 13.62 4.04 -5.57
C TRP A 28 12.59 3.67 -6.63
N PHE A 29 11.42 4.29 -6.53
CA PHE A 29 10.44 4.34 -7.60
C PHE A 29 10.45 5.74 -8.21
N GLU A 30 10.53 5.81 -9.54
CA GLU A 30 10.37 7.04 -10.30
C GLU A 30 9.20 6.87 -11.27
N ALA A 31 8.37 7.91 -11.39
CA ALA A 31 7.25 7.96 -12.31
C ALA A 31 7.32 9.25 -13.13
N GLU A 32 7.09 9.11 -14.43
CA GLU A 32 6.89 10.22 -15.36
C GLU A 32 5.51 10.07 -16.00
N VAL A 33 4.73 11.15 -16.06
CA VAL A 33 3.37 11.16 -16.62
C VAL A 33 3.28 12.23 -17.71
N HIS A 34 2.91 11.81 -18.92
CA HIS A 34 2.68 12.70 -20.06
C HIS A 34 1.19 13.00 -20.22
N ALA A 35 0.78 14.25 -19.97
CA ALA A 35 -0.62 14.68 -20.00
C ALA A 35 -0.89 15.81 -21.01
N GLY A 36 -0.15 15.84 -22.12
CA GLY A 36 -0.32 16.82 -23.21
C GLY A 36 0.51 18.11 -23.09
N GLY A 37 1.27 18.26 -22.01
CA GLY A 37 2.26 19.32 -21.82
C GLY A 37 3.59 18.76 -21.32
N GLU A 38 4.33 19.56 -20.55
CA GLU A 38 5.58 19.11 -19.92
C GLU A 38 5.36 17.87 -19.03
N PRO A 39 6.29 16.89 -19.06
CA PRO A 39 6.15 15.68 -18.26
C PRO A 39 6.13 15.98 -16.76
N LEU A 40 5.17 15.39 -16.04
CA LEU A 40 5.11 15.45 -14.58
C LEU A 40 5.98 14.32 -14.01
N ARG A 41 6.91 14.66 -13.11
CA ARG A 41 7.85 13.70 -12.52
C ARG A 41 7.64 13.56 -11.02
N ALA A 42 7.69 12.34 -10.52
CA ALA A 42 7.65 12.02 -9.10
C ALA A 42 8.68 10.94 -8.75
N ARG A 43 9.26 11.02 -7.56
CA ARG A 43 10.22 10.03 -7.04
C ARG A 43 9.91 9.68 -5.59
N MET A 44 10.03 8.41 -5.23
CA MET A 44 9.75 7.90 -3.90
C MET A 44 10.75 6.81 -3.49
N ARG A 45 11.39 6.97 -2.32
CA ARG A 45 12.21 5.92 -1.69
C ARG A 45 11.41 5.11 -0.68
N PHE A 46 10.73 5.84 0.20
CA PHE A 46 10.10 5.30 1.39
C PHE A 46 8.60 5.62 1.33
N PRO A 47 7.79 4.69 0.82
CA PRO A 47 6.35 4.87 0.82
C PRO A 47 5.83 4.98 2.26
N PRO A 48 4.69 5.65 2.50
CA PRO A 48 4.04 5.63 3.80
C PRO A 48 3.86 4.19 4.29
N GLY A 49 4.29 3.91 5.52
CA GLY A 49 4.24 2.57 6.11
C GLY A 49 5.52 1.73 5.93
N SER A 50 6.53 2.22 5.21
CA SER A 50 7.84 1.55 5.17
C SER A 50 8.52 1.59 6.54
N PRO A 51 9.49 0.69 6.84
CA PRO A 51 10.23 0.74 8.11
C PRO A 51 10.94 2.09 8.37
N GLN A 52 11.41 2.75 7.30
CA GLN A 52 12.06 4.08 7.36
C GLN A 52 11.05 5.23 7.34
N ARG A 53 9.76 4.96 7.13
CA ARG A 53 8.65 5.92 7.21
C ARG A 53 7.44 5.23 7.86
N PRO A 54 7.56 4.85 9.14
CA PRO A 54 6.52 4.08 9.83
C PRO A 54 5.23 4.92 9.93
N PRO A 55 4.07 4.26 10.04
CA PRO A 55 2.82 4.97 10.28
C PRO A 55 2.86 5.64 11.67
N THR A 56 2.14 6.75 11.81
CA THR A 56 1.84 7.27 13.15
C THR A 56 0.88 6.34 13.89
N PRO A 57 0.79 6.40 15.23
CA PRO A 57 -0.18 5.64 15.99
C PRO A 57 -1.63 5.83 15.50
N ASP A 58 -2.01 7.07 15.14
CA ASP A 58 -3.35 7.36 14.61
C ASP A 58 -3.58 6.78 13.22
N GLN A 59 -2.58 6.80 12.34
CA GLN A 59 -2.69 6.18 11.02
C GLN A 59 -2.85 4.65 11.14
N LEU A 60 -2.10 4.03 12.05
CA LEU A 60 -2.21 2.60 12.30
C LEU A 60 -3.58 2.25 12.90
N ARG A 61 -4.01 2.98 13.93
CA ARG A 61 -5.33 2.80 14.55
C ARG A 61 -6.44 2.94 13.52
N ARG A 62 -6.41 3.99 12.71
CA ARG A 62 -7.41 4.20 11.65
C ARG A 62 -7.43 3.06 10.64
N LYS A 63 -6.25 2.55 10.25
CA LYS A 63 -6.15 1.40 9.34
C LYS A 63 -6.79 0.15 9.95
N VAL A 64 -6.59 -0.10 11.24
CA VAL A 64 -7.20 -1.24 11.94
C VAL A 64 -8.72 -1.08 12.01
N GLU A 65 -9.21 0.11 12.37
CA GLU A 65 -10.64 0.44 12.36
C GLU A 65 -11.29 0.17 11.00
N ASP A 66 -10.67 0.66 9.91
CA ASP A 66 -11.18 0.47 8.55
C ASP A 66 -11.18 -1.01 8.12
N CYS A 67 -10.20 -1.82 8.58
CA CYS A 67 -10.12 -3.24 8.23
C CYS A 67 -11.19 -4.10 8.92
N VAL A 68 -11.58 -3.77 10.16
CA VAL A 68 -12.59 -4.54 10.90
C VAL A 68 -13.99 -3.93 10.84
N ALA A 69 -14.14 -2.81 10.12
CA ALA A 69 -15.43 -2.18 9.88
C ALA A 69 -16.43 -3.19 9.29
N GLY A 70 -17.62 -3.28 9.88
CA GLY A 70 -18.65 -4.24 9.49
C GLY A 70 -18.51 -5.63 10.13
N THR A 71 -17.52 -5.85 10.99
CA THR A 71 -17.41 -7.05 11.83
C THR A 71 -17.85 -6.76 13.28
N THR A 72 -17.91 -7.80 14.12
CA THR A 72 -18.17 -7.65 15.57
C THR A 72 -16.90 -7.43 16.39
N ILE A 73 -15.76 -7.20 15.74
CA ILE A 73 -14.45 -7.12 16.41
C ILE A 73 -14.21 -5.67 16.83
N ASP A 74 -13.91 -5.47 18.11
CA ASP A 74 -13.47 -4.17 18.64
C ASP A 74 -11.99 -3.92 18.26
N PRO A 75 -11.68 -2.88 17.47
CA PRO A 75 -10.31 -2.51 17.12
C PRO A 75 -9.40 -2.32 18.34
N GLY A 76 -9.93 -1.77 19.45
CA GLY A 76 -9.16 -1.50 20.67
C GLY A 76 -8.71 -2.76 21.42
N SER A 77 -9.39 -3.88 21.18
CA SER A 77 -9.05 -5.18 21.76
C SER A 77 -7.91 -5.91 21.03
N ILE A 78 -7.47 -5.37 19.88
CA ILE A 78 -6.45 -5.98 19.02
C ILE A 78 -5.07 -5.57 19.53
N GLY A 79 -4.31 -6.56 19.98
CA GLY A 79 -2.91 -6.43 20.35
C GLY A 79 -2.14 -7.69 19.94
N TRP A 80 -0.84 -7.71 20.22
CA TRP A 80 0.04 -8.81 19.78
C TRP A 80 -0.45 -10.19 20.22
N ALA A 81 -0.97 -10.31 21.45
CA ALA A 81 -1.48 -11.57 21.98
C ALA A 81 -2.82 -12.00 21.35
N SER A 82 -3.68 -11.06 20.93
CA SER A 82 -5.01 -11.34 20.36
C SER A 82 -5.03 -11.38 18.83
N ALA A 83 -4.00 -10.85 18.15
CA ALA A 83 -3.96 -10.71 16.69
C ALA A 83 -4.20 -12.02 15.92
N ALA A 84 -3.63 -13.13 16.39
CA ALA A 84 -3.83 -14.43 15.75
C ALA A 84 -5.29 -14.93 15.83
N GLN A 85 -6.02 -14.58 16.89
CA GLN A 85 -7.43 -14.94 17.04
C GLN A 85 -8.32 -14.08 16.13
N VAL A 86 -7.96 -12.81 15.95
CA VAL A 86 -8.63 -11.89 15.04
C VAL A 86 -8.51 -12.38 13.60
N LEU A 87 -7.30 -12.74 13.15
CA LEU A 87 -7.08 -13.23 11.79
C LEU A 87 -7.94 -14.46 11.47
N ARG A 88 -8.00 -15.45 12.38
CA ARG A 88 -8.84 -16.64 12.22
C ARG A 88 -10.35 -16.35 12.11
N ARG A 89 -10.82 -15.22 12.61
CA ARG A 89 -12.24 -14.83 12.54
C ARG A 89 -12.59 -14.09 11.25
N ILE A 90 -11.65 -13.33 10.69
CA ILE A 90 -11.87 -12.47 9.52
C ILE A 90 -11.62 -13.24 8.21
N ASP A 91 -10.70 -14.21 8.22
CA ASP A 91 -10.37 -15.07 7.08
C ASP A 91 -10.39 -16.54 7.52
N PRO A 92 -11.54 -17.24 7.41
CA PRO A 92 -11.70 -18.62 7.86
C PRO A 92 -11.13 -19.67 6.89
N HIS A 93 -10.27 -19.28 5.95
CA HIS A 93 -9.64 -20.17 4.96
C HIS A 93 -8.28 -20.71 5.42
#